data_AF-A0A658NLC2-F1
#
_entry.id   AF-A0A658NLC2-F1
#
_cell.length_a   1.000
_cell.length_b   1.000
_cell.length_c   1.000
_cell.angle_alpha   90.00
_cell.angle_beta   90.00
_cell.angle_gamma   90.00
#
_symmetry.space_group_name_H-M   'P 1'
#
loop_
_entity.id
_entity.type
_entity.pdbx_description
1 polymer ?
#
loop_
_entity_poly.entity_id
_entity_poly.type
_entity_poly.pdbx_seq_one_letter_code
_entity_poly.pdbx_strand_id
1 'polypeptide(L)' 'HLGTGPGDLRISWSVAKSVLASLFGTVLAEEKVDLDAAVETYAPMLKGSAYEGATVRDVLTMSSGVAFNEDYLDFWSD' A
#
# COMPACT_ATOMS: atom_id res chain seq x y z
N HIS A 1 -35.34 0.74 9.21
CA HIS A 1 -33.89 0.48 9.26
C HIS A 1 -33.67 -0.90 9.82
N LEU A 2 -33.25 -1.85 8.97
CA LEU A 2 -32.77 -3.14 9.44
C LEU A 2 -31.45 -2.84 10.17
N GLY A 3 -31.38 -3.20 11.45
CA GLY A 3 -30.16 -3.04 12.25
C GLY A 3 -29.04 -3.92 11.72
N THR A 4 -27.93 -3.96 12.43
CA THR A 4 -26.77 -4.76 12.06
C THR A 4 -26.41 -5.72 13.18
N GLY A 5 -26.17 -6.98 12.84
CA GLY A 5 -25.84 -8.05 13.77
C GLY A 5 -24.33 -8.26 13.94
N PRO A 6 -23.91 -9.05 14.94
CA PRO A 6 -22.49 -9.32 15.21
C PRO A 6 -21.73 -10.02 14.06
N GLY A 7 -22.43 -10.71 13.17
CA GLY A 7 -21.84 -11.40 12.02
C GLY A 7 -21.78 -10.57 10.73
N ASP A 8 -22.34 -9.36 10.73
CA ASP A 8 -22.38 -8.55 9.51
C ASP A 8 -21.01 -7.93 9.24
N LEU A 9 -20.47 -8.21 8.06
CA LEU A 9 -19.21 -7.62 7.63
C LEU A 9 -19.38 -6.13 7.30
N ARG A 10 -18.30 -5.37 7.54
CA ARG A 10 -18.20 -3.96 7.17
C ARG A 10 -16.91 -3.72 6.42
N ILE A 11 -16.94 -2.69 5.58
CA ILE A 11 -15.73 -2.17 4.96
C ILE A 11 -14.75 -1.73 6.04
N SER A 12 -13.50 -2.21 5.93
CA SER A 12 -12.44 -1.94 6.90
C SER A 12 -11.70 -0.63 6.63
N TRP A 13 -11.93 -0.02 5.45
CA TRP A 13 -11.20 1.17 5.00
C TRP A 13 -9.68 0.97 5.15
N SER A 14 -8.97 1.97 5.63
CA SER A 14 -7.52 1.92 5.80
C SER A 14 -7.03 0.93 6.86
N VAL A 15 -7.90 0.30 7.67
CA VAL A 15 -7.48 -0.82 8.55
C VAL A 15 -6.91 -1.97 7.72
N ALA A 16 -7.34 -2.14 6.46
CA ALA A 16 -6.76 -3.12 5.54
C ALA A 16 -5.24 -2.95 5.37
N LYS A 17 -4.71 -1.71 5.42
CA LYS A 17 -3.27 -1.43 5.27
C LYS A 17 -2.46 -2.04 6.43
N SER A 18 -2.99 -2.04 7.65
CA SER A 18 -2.33 -2.65 8.80
C SER A 18 -2.27 -4.18 8.72
N VAL A 19 -3.31 -4.80 8.18
CA VAL A 19 -3.32 -6.25 7.92
C VAL A 19 -2.28 -6.59 6.85
N LEU A 20 -2.20 -5.79 5.80
CA LEU A 20 -1.17 -5.94 4.76
C LEU A 20 0.25 -5.76 5.33
N ALA A 21 0.48 -4.76 6.18
CA ALA A 21 1.77 -4.57 6.84
C ALA A 21 2.17 -5.77 7.71
N SER A 22 1.20 -6.40 8.38
CA SER A 22 1.44 -7.62 9.17
C SER A 22 1.83 -8.80 8.29
N LEU A 23 1.14 -9.00 7.16
CA LEU A 23 1.50 -10.03 6.16
C LEU A 23 2.90 -9.78 5.59
N PHE A 24 3.23 -8.52 5.33
CA PHE A 24 4.55 -8.12 4.83
C PHE A 24 5.66 -8.48 5.84
N GLY A 25 5.38 -8.37 7.15
CA GLY A 25 6.28 -8.84 8.20
C GLY A 25 6.67 -10.32 8.06
N THR A 26 5.74 -11.19 7.66
CA THR A 26 6.05 -12.61 7.37
C THR A 26 6.95 -12.74 6.15
N VAL A 27 6.67 -12.01 5.07
CA VAL A 27 7.48 -12.03 3.83
C VAL A 27 8.91 -11.57 4.11
N LEU A 28 9.08 -10.56 4.95
CA LEU A 28 10.38 -10.07 5.40
C LEU A 28 11.12 -11.11 6.25
N ALA A 29 10.42 -11.75 7.20
CA ALA A 29 11.01 -12.81 8.04
C ALA A 29 11.44 -14.05 7.23
N GLU A 30 10.79 -14.30 6.10
CA GLU A 30 11.15 -15.35 5.14
C GLU A 30 12.28 -14.92 4.18
N GLU A 31 12.87 -13.73 4.37
CA GLU A 31 13.96 -13.17 3.53
C GLU A 31 13.60 -13.08 2.04
N LYS A 32 12.31 -13.00 1.71
CA LYS A 32 11.83 -12.92 0.32
C LYS A 32 11.91 -11.52 -0.25
N VAL A 33 11.99 -10.51 0.61
CA VAL A 33 12.08 -9.10 0.24
C VAL A 33 13.15 -8.40 1.06
N ASP A 34 13.97 -7.60 0.39
CA ASP A 34 14.89 -6.64 0.99
C ASP A 34 14.20 -5.27 1.04
N LEU A 35 14.24 -4.64 2.21
CA LEU A 35 13.64 -3.33 2.45
C LEU A 35 14.36 -2.21 1.71
N ASP A 36 15.66 -2.37 1.48
CA ASP A 36 16.49 -1.33 0.88
C ASP A 36 16.63 -1.53 -0.65
N ALA A 37 16.05 -2.61 -1.19
CA ALA A 37 15.91 -2.81 -2.62
C ALA A 37 14.83 -1.90 -3.23
N ALA A 38 15.02 -1.52 -4.49
CA ALA A 38 14.05 -0.73 -5.24
C ALA A 38 12.78 -1.54 -5.55
N VAL A 39 11.61 -0.91 -5.54
CA VAL A 39 10.34 -1.61 -5.73
C VAL A 39 10.22 -2.28 -7.10
N GLU A 40 10.83 -1.73 -8.14
CA GLU A 40 10.85 -2.33 -9.47
C GLU A 40 11.68 -3.61 -9.58
N THR A 41 12.48 -3.95 -8.55
CA THR A 41 13.11 -5.27 -8.43
C THR A 41 12.06 -6.37 -8.28
N TYR A 42 10.99 -6.09 -7.52
CA TYR A 42 9.90 -7.05 -7.27
C TYR A 42 8.70 -6.82 -8.19
N ALA A 43 8.49 -5.60 -8.66
CA ALA A 43 7.42 -5.22 -9.58
C ALA A 43 7.99 -4.51 -10.83
N PRO A 44 8.54 -5.24 -11.81
CA PRO A 44 9.22 -4.65 -12.97
C PRO A 44 8.39 -3.67 -13.80
N MET A 45 7.05 -3.77 -13.71
CA MET A 45 6.11 -2.85 -14.35
C MET A 45 6.15 -1.42 -13.80
N LEU A 46 6.80 -1.18 -12.65
CA LEU A 46 6.95 0.15 -12.05
C LEU A 46 8.12 0.94 -12.64
N LYS A 47 8.94 0.34 -13.52
CA LYS A 47 9.95 1.08 -14.30
C LYS A 47 9.27 2.12 -15.18
N GLY A 48 9.80 3.33 -15.18
CA GLY A 48 9.27 4.52 -15.84
C GLY A 48 8.15 5.22 -15.06
N SER A 49 7.73 4.69 -13.91
CA SER A 49 6.71 5.31 -13.06
C SER A 49 7.32 6.25 -12.03
N ALA A 50 6.48 7.02 -11.32
CA ALA A 50 6.92 7.84 -10.21
C ALA A 50 7.55 7.04 -9.06
N TYR A 51 7.31 5.73 -8.99
CA TYR A 51 7.88 4.83 -7.99
C TYR A 51 9.23 4.24 -8.38
N GLU A 52 9.73 4.48 -9.60
CA GLU A 52 11.05 3.97 -10.00
C GLU A 52 12.14 4.48 -9.06
N GLY A 53 12.94 3.56 -8.52
CA GLY A 53 14.02 3.86 -7.60
C GLY A 53 13.58 4.09 -6.14
N ALA A 54 12.29 4.15 -5.84
CA ALA A 54 11.82 4.15 -4.46
C ALA A 54 12.12 2.79 -3.80
N THR A 55 12.60 2.79 -2.56
CA THR A 55 12.84 1.53 -1.84
C THR A 55 11.52 0.92 -1.38
N VAL A 56 11.54 -0.39 -1.10
CA VAL A 56 10.39 -1.06 -0.48
C VAL A 56 10.05 -0.43 0.88
N ARG A 57 11.07 -0.03 1.65
CA ARG A 57 10.90 0.74 2.90
C ARG A 57 10.12 2.03 2.66
N ASP A 58 10.52 2.82 1.66
CA ASP A 58 9.88 4.10 1.37
C ASP A 58 8.39 3.94 1.07
N VAL A 59 8.01 2.89 0.34
CA VAL A 59 6.61 2.62 0.03
C VAL A 59 5.83 2.17 1.27
N LEU A 60 6.41 1.34 2.12
CA LEU A 60 5.76 0.88 3.36
C LEU A 60 5.57 2.01 4.38
N THR A 61 6.47 2.98 4.39
CA THR A 61 6.42 4.14 5.32
C THR A 61 5.80 5.38 4.70
N MET A 62 5.23 5.28 3.50
CA MET A 62 4.59 6.40 2.78
C MET A 62 5.55 7.59 2.56
N SER A 63 6.82 7.31 2.30
CA SER A 63 7.91 8.28 2.12
C SER A 63 8.59 8.19 0.75
N SER A 64 7.92 7.61 -0.25
CA SER A 64 8.46 7.43 -1.61
C SER A 64 8.71 8.72 -2.39
N GLY A 65 8.27 9.88 -1.89
CA GLY A 65 8.40 11.16 -2.59
C GLY A 65 7.49 11.29 -3.82
N VAL A 66 6.64 10.29 -4.08
CA VAL A 66 5.61 10.36 -5.12
C VAL A 66 4.56 11.38 -4.71
N ALA A 67 4.39 12.41 -5.54
CA ALA A 67 3.29 13.34 -5.37
C ALA A 67 1.97 12.59 -5.58
N PHE A 68 1.21 12.43 -4.49
CA PHE A 68 -0.11 11.82 -4.50
C PHE A 68 -1.14 12.89 -4.10
N ASN A 69 -2.16 13.09 -4.93
CA ASN A 69 -3.29 13.94 -4.60
C ASN A 69 -4.43 13.07 -4.04
N GLU A 70 -4.71 13.17 -2.74
CA GLU A 70 -5.75 12.38 -2.04
C GLU A 70 -7.07 13.18 -1.93
N ASP A 71 -7.51 13.81 -3.02
CA ASP A 71 -8.73 14.61 -3.00
C ASP A 71 -9.96 13.74 -3.29
N TYR A 72 -10.57 13.22 -2.22
CA TYR A 72 -11.73 12.31 -2.27
C TYR A 72 -13.04 12.97 -2.77
N LEU A 73 -13.04 14.28 -3.06
CA LEU A 73 -14.22 15.04 -3.50
C LEU A 73 -14.02 15.80 -4.82
N ASP A 74 -12.92 15.62 -5.54
CA ASP A 74 -12.74 16.30 -6.83
C ASP A 74 -13.51 15.59 -7.95
N PHE A 75 -14.41 16.33 -8.59
CA PHE A 75 -15.24 15.87 -9.71
C PHE A 75 -14.46 15.83 -11.04
N TRP A 76 -13.24 16.39 -11.09
CA TRP A 76 -12.41 16.53 -12.29
C TRP A 76 -11.01 15.91 -12.18
N SER A 77 -10.84 14.88 -11.35
CA SER A 77 -9.59 14.11 -11.34
C SER A 77 -9.49 13.17 -12.56
N ASP A 78 -9.18 13.74 -13.73
CA ASP A 78 -8.44 13.10 -14.84
C ASP A 78 -7.03 13.72 -14.93
#